data_AF-A0A2N2LFT9-F1
#
_entry.id   AF-A0A2N2LFT9-F1
#
_cell.length_a   1.000
_cell.length_b   1.000
_cell.length_c   1.000
_cell.angle_alpha   90.00
_cell.angle_beta   90.00
_cell.angle_gamma   90.00
#
_symmetry.space_group_name_H-M   'P 1'
#
loop_
_entity.id
_entity.type
_entity.pdbx_description
1 polymer ?
#
loop_
_entity_poly.entity_id
_entity_poly.type
_entity_poly.pdbx_seq_one_letter_code
_entity_poly.pdbx_strand_id
1 'polypeptide(L)'
;MADILVVIFGVTLLFASVTNMLTTIIKILIVQGLILFALTILNTNEFNLIQFIFVAVETLLFKAILIPYFLADTVKRNNIVREVEP
;
A
#
# COMPACT_ATOMS: atom_id res chain seq x y z
N MET A 1 -13.78 2.32 -16.04
CA MET A 1 -14.36 2.15 -14.67
C MET A 1 -13.26 2.07 -13.61
N ALA A 2 -12.15 1.37 -13.87
CA ALA A 2 -10.98 1.37 -12.99
C ALA A 2 -10.26 2.74 -12.91
N ASP A 3 -10.51 3.65 -13.85
CA ASP A 3 -9.80 4.93 -14.00
C ASP A 3 -9.90 5.82 -12.75
N ILE A 4 -11.08 5.89 -12.13
CA ILE A 4 -11.28 6.63 -10.88
C ILE A 4 -10.42 6.04 -9.76
N LEU A 5 -10.34 4.71 -9.71
CA LEU A 5 -9.58 3.99 -8.70
C LEU A 5 -8.05 4.14 -8.93
N VAL A 6 -7.61 4.24 -10.19
CA VAL A 6 -6.22 4.60 -10.56
C VAL A 6 -5.90 6.02 -10.14
N VAL A 7 -6.82 6.98 -10.34
CA VAL A 7 -6.63 8.36 -9.87
C VAL A 7 -6.52 8.40 -8.35
N ILE A 8 -7.40 7.71 -7.63
CA ILE A 8 -7.32 7.60 -6.16
C ILE A 8 -5.98 7.00 -5.74
N PHE A 9 -5.53 5.94 -6.39
CA PHE A 9 -4.21 5.35 -6.15
C PHE A 9 -3.08 6.38 -6.35
N GLY A 10 -3.11 7.15 -7.45
CA GLY A 10 -2.17 8.24 -7.70
C GLY A 10 -2.20 9.32 -6.61
N VAL A 11 -3.39 9.72 -6.15
CA VAL A 11 -3.54 10.70 -5.06
C VAL A 11 -2.97 10.15 -3.75
N THR A 12 -3.15 8.86 -3.44
CA THR A 12 -2.52 8.26 -2.25
C THR A 12 -1.00 8.28 -2.30
N LEU A 13 -0.40 8.14 -3.49
CA LEU A 13 1.04 8.28 -3.69
C LEU A 13 1.51 9.72 -3.43
N LEU A 14 0.78 10.71 -3.95
CA LEU A 14 1.09 12.12 -3.69
C LEU A 14 1.00 12.43 -2.20
N PHE A 15 -0.03 11.93 -1.52
CA PHE A 15 -0.20 12.11 -0.09
C PHE A 15 0.94 11.46 0.72
N ALA A 16 1.38 10.26 0.34
CA ALA A 16 2.54 9.61 0.93
C ALA A 16 3.83 10.40 0.72
N SER A 17 4.01 11.04 -0.45
CA SER A 17 5.19 11.84 -0.77
C SER A 17 5.30 13.14 0.02
N VAL A 18 4.18 13.73 0.45
CA VAL A 18 4.15 14.97 1.25
C VAL A 18 4.19 14.66 2.76
N THR A 19 3.96 13.41 3.14
CA THR A 19 3.93 13.00 4.54
C THR A 19 5.35 12.83 5.09
N ASN A 20 5.71 13.58 6.13
CA ASN A 20 7.03 13.44 6.79
C ASN A 20 7.11 12.29 7.79
N MET A 21 5.97 11.75 8.25
CA MET A 21 5.97 10.72 9.29
C MET A 21 5.91 9.31 8.68
N LEU A 22 6.99 8.55 8.86
CA LEU A 22 7.10 7.15 8.42
C LEU A 22 5.92 6.28 8.90
N THR A 23 5.45 6.48 10.12
CA THR A 23 4.27 5.77 10.66
C THR A 23 3.00 6.03 9.83
N THR A 24 2.82 7.25 9.33
CA THR A 24 1.69 7.60 8.47
C THR A 24 1.86 7.02 7.07
N ILE A 25 3.09 7.05 6.52
CA ILE A 25 3.42 6.39 5.25
C ILE A 25 3.10 4.89 5.30
N ILE A 26 3.45 4.20 6.40
CA ILE A 26 3.14 2.78 6.60
C ILE A 26 1.64 2.51 6.54
N LYS A 27 0.81 3.36 7.18
CA LYS A 27 -0.65 3.22 7.13
C LYS A 27 -1.21 3.44 5.73
N ILE A 28 -0.69 4.44 5.01
CA ILE A 28 -1.07 4.71 3.62
C ILE A 28 -0.72 3.51 2.74
N LEU A 29 0.42 2.86 2.99
CA LEU A 29 0.87 1.68 2.23
C LEU A 29 -0.08 0.49 2.35
N ILE A 30 -0.66 0.28 3.54
CA ILE A 30 -1.68 -0.77 3.77
C ILE A 30 -2.92 -0.48 2.92
N VAL A 31 -3.44 0.75 2.99
CA VAL A 31 -4.61 1.17 2.20
C VAL A 31 -4.32 1.06 0.70
N GLN A 32 -3.12 1.44 0.29
CA GLN A 32 -2.67 1.36 -1.08
C GLN A 32 -2.63 -0.09 -1.60
N GLY A 33 -2.18 -1.05 -0.78
CA GLY A 33 -2.19 -2.47 -1.14
C GLY A 33 -3.60 -3.00 -1.43
N LEU A 34 -4.60 -2.55 -0.66
CA LEU A 34 -6.01 -2.90 -0.90
C LEU A 34 -6.56 -2.27 -2.18
N ILE A 35 -6.25 -1.00 -2.44
CA ILE A 35 -6.67 -0.29 -3.67
C ILE A 35 -6.05 -0.97 -4.89
N LEU A 36 -4.77 -1.34 -4.83
CA LEU A 36 -4.08 -2.02 -5.91
C LEU A 36 -4.68 -3.39 -6.18
N PHE A 37 -5.03 -4.14 -5.13
CA PHE A 37 -5.73 -5.40 -5.28
C PHE A 37 -7.07 -5.23 -6.00
N ALA A 38 -7.89 -4.27 -5.58
CA ALA A 38 -9.16 -3.96 -6.24
C ALA A 38 -8.98 -3.56 -7.71
N LEU A 39 -7.93 -2.79 -8.03
CA LEU A 39 -7.56 -2.45 -9.40
C LEU A 39 -7.21 -3.67 -10.25
N THR A 40 -6.52 -4.65 -9.67
CA THR A 40 -6.19 -5.91 -10.36
C THR A 40 -7.46 -6.71 -10.67
N ILE A 41 -8.43 -6.79 -9.76
CA ILE A 41 -9.72 -7.47 -10.03
C ILE A 41 -10.45 -6.81 -11.20
N LEU A 42 -10.48 -5.46 -11.23
CA LEU A 42 -11.23 -4.71 -12.23
C LEU A 42 -10.56 -4.66 -13.61
N ASN A 43 -9.25 -4.84 -13.70
CA ASN A 43 -8.50 -4.80 -14.96
C ASN A 43 -8.14 -6.18 -15.53
N THR A 44 -8.33 -7.27 -14.78
CA THR A 44 -8.03 -8.61 -15.28
C THR A 44 -9.09 -9.06 -16.28
N ASN A 45 -8.76 -8.99 -17.57
CA ASN A 45 -9.65 -9.40 -18.67
C ASN A 45 -9.37 -10.85 -19.16
N GLU A 46 -8.21 -11.41 -18.82
CA GLU A 46 -7.77 -12.77 -19.17
C GLU A 46 -8.03 -13.71 -17.99
N PHE A 47 -8.99 -14.61 -18.11
CA PHE A 47 -9.51 -15.47 -17.03
C PHE A 47 -8.58 -16.64 -16.65
N ASN A 48 -7.28 -16.39 -16.48
CA ASN A 48 -6.41 -17.35 -15.80
C ASN A 48 -6.51 -17.14 -14.28
N LEU A 49 -7.48 -17.85 -13.67
CA LEU A 49 -7.78 -17.77 -12.24
C LEU A 49 -6.55 -18.02 -11.35
N ILE A 50 -5.58 -18.82 -11.83
CA ILE A 50 -4.33 -19.10 -11.12
C ILE A 50 -3.42 -17.87 -11.12
N GLN A 51 -3.26 -17.20 -12.26
CA GLN A 51 -2.45 -15.97 -12.35
C GLN A 51 -3.07 -14.87 -11.49
N PHE A 52 -4.40 -14.76 -11.51
CA PHE A 52 -5.11 -13.81 -10.66
C PHE A 52 -4.88 -14.09 -9.17
N ILE A 53 -5.05 -15.33 -8.71
CA ILE A 53 -4.79 -15.71 -7.31
C ILE A 53 -3.34 -15.45 -6.93
N PHE A 54 -2.39 -15.76 -7.82
CA PHE A 54 -0.97 -15.51 -7.58
C PHE A 54 -0.70 -14.02 -7.33
N VAL A 55 -1.19 -13.15 -8.22
CA VAL A 55 -1.04 -11.69 -8.08
C VAL A 55 -1.79 -11.18 -6.85
N ALA A 56 -3.00 -11.68 -6.58
CA ALA A 56 -3.81 -11.32 -5.42
C ALA A 56 -3.07 -11.61 -4.10
N VAL A 57 -2.54 -12.82 -3.98
CA VAL A 57 -1.76 -13.27 -2.82
C VAL A 57 -0.51 -12.43 -2.71
N GLU A 58 0.24 -12.21 -3.79
CA GLU A 58 1.45 -11.40 -3.74
C GLU A 58 1.15 -9.96 -3.27
N THR A 59 0.11 -9.35 -3.84
CA THR A 59 -0.27 -7.96 -3.56
C THR A 59 -0.72 -7.76 -2.11
N LEU A 60 -1.52 -8.69 -1.58
CA LEU A 60 -1.99 -8.59 -0.20
C LEU A 60 -0.91 -9.01 0.80
N LEU A 61 -0.26 -10.15 0.56
CA LEU A 61 0.67 -10.76 1.50
C LEU A 61 1.97 -9.96 1.57
N PHE A 62 2.56 -9.56 0.44
CA PHE A 62 3.77 -8.74 0.45
C PHE A 62 3.46 -7.26 0.65
N LYS A 63 2.60 -6.67 -0.17
CA LYS A 63 2.42 -5.21 -0.23
C LYS A 63 1.56 -4.66 0.91
N ALA A 64 0.47 -5.34 1.27
CA ALA A 64 -0.44 -4.86 2.32
C ALA A 64 -0.06 -5.31 3.74
N ILE A 65 0.73 -6.39 3.87
CA ILE A 65 1.09 -6.96 5.19
C ILE A 65 2.60 -6.95 5.42
N LEU A 66 3.38 -7.68 4.63
CA LEU A 66 4.80 -7.93 4.92
C LEU A 66 5.63 -6.65 4.94
N ILE A 67 5.51 -5.82 3.90
CA ILE A 67 6.23 -4.54 3.79
C ILE A 67 5.84 -3.59 4.93
N PRO A 68 4.56 -3.25 5.15
CA PRO A 68 4.20 -2.34 6.23
C PRO A 68 4.53 -2.88 7.62
N TYR A 69 4.46 -4.19 7.84
CA TYR A 69 4.89 -4.82 9.10
C TYR A 69 6.40 -4.67 9.32
N PHE A 70 7.20 -4.96 8.30
CA PHE A 70 8.66 -4.82 8.36
C PHE A 70 9.08 -3.37 8.59
N LEU A 71 8.42 -2.42 7.90
CA LEU A 71 8.64 -0.99 8.10
C LEU A 71 8.23 -0.56 9.51
N ALA A 72 7.10 -1.05 10.03
CA ALA A 72 6.67 -0.74 11.40
C ALA A 72 7.65 -1.28 12.46
N ASP A 73 8.16 -2.50 12.30
CA ASP A 73 9.17 -3.07 13.19
C ASP A 73 10.48 -2.26 13.12
N THR A 74 10.90 -1.87 11.91
CA THR A 74 12.10 -1.05 11.71
C THR A 74 11.95 0.34 12.35
N VAL A 75 10.81 1.00 12.18
CA VAL A 75 10.50 2.29 12.81
C VAL A 75 10.54 2.18 14.33
N LYS A 76 9.99 1.09 14.89
CA LYS A 76 9.98 0.82 16.33
C LYS A 76 11.39 0.57 16.88
N ARG A 77 12.22 -0.19 16.15
CA ARG A 77 13.60 -0.50 16.54
C ARG A 77 14.53 0.72 16.49
N ASN A 78 14.32 1.60 15.51
CA ASN A 78 15.16 2.78 15.33
C ASN A 78 14.79 3.95 16.25
N ASN A 79 13.81 3.80 17.16
CA ASN A 79 13.32 4.89 18.01
C ASN A 79 13.14 6.18 17.21
N ILE A 80 12.43 6.14 16.08
CA ILE A 80 12.10 7.36 15.34
C ILE A 80 11.09 8.13 16.22
N VAL A 81 11.64 8.90 17.16
CA VAL A 81 10.90 9.77 18.07
C VAL A 81 10.16 10.78 17.22
N ARG A 82 8.90 11.05 17.56
CA ARG A 82 8.16 12.18 17.02
C ARG A 82 9.08 13.41 17.11
N GLU A 83 9.33 14.09 16.01
CA GLU A 83 9.65 15.51 16.07
C GLU A 83 8.42 16.18 16.67
N VAL A 84 8.36 16.21 18.00
CA VAL A 84 7.55 17.15 18.75
C VAL A 84 8.23 18.48 18.50
N GLU A 85 7.81 19.17 17.45
CA GLU A 85 8.01 20.61 17.40
C GLU A 85 7.30 21.23 18.62
N PRO A 86 7.97 22.19 19.30
CA PRO A 86 7.55 22.74 20.58
C PRO A 86 6.24 23.55 20.52
#